data_AF-A0A967BRQ1-F1
#
_entry.id   AF-A0A967BRQ1-F1
#
_cell.length_a   1.000
_cell.length_b   1.000
_cell.length_c   1.000
_cell.angle_alpha   90.00
_cell.angle_beta   90.00
_cell.angle_gamma   90.00
#
_symmetry.space_group_name_H-M   'P 1'
#
loop_
_entity.id
_entity.type
_entity.pdbx_description
1 polymer ?
#
loop_
_entity_poly.entity_id
_entity_poly.type
_entity_poly.pdbx_seq_one_letter_code
_entity_poly.pdbx_strand_id
1 'polypeptide(L)'
;MVEDTKTQTDPATGGGATGGATGATVVSGDGIVIDKNKAQEQYVKEAEEKYIIPALVREKFPDLVKLIYETESMNNEEREYWMQIMPIMTEEQIVKFREILVNEKDQLAKLDNEYEQEVGRINAPAPEIDEEKLKKKMAEIEKKEKVDEEAEKVKEKELLKQLEGL
;
A
#
# COMPACT_ATOMS: atom_id res chain seq x y z
N MET A 1 -37.00 -39.69 -36.99
CA MET A 1 -36.38 -40.39 -35.85
C MET A 1 -35.13 -39.61 -35.47
N VAL A 2 -34.94 -38.97 -34.33
CA VAL A 2 -35.70 -38.62 -33.11
C VAL A 2 -34.81 -37.50 -32.51
N GLU A 3 -35.30 -36.26 -32.45
CA GLU A 3 -35.54 -35.46 -31.23
C GLU A 3 -34.38 -35.27 -30.23
N ASP A 4 -34.32 -34.02 -29.76
CA ASP A 4 -33.54 -33.37 -28.72
C ASP A 4 -33.18 -34.19 -27.47
N THR A 5 -32.06 -33.83 -26.82
CA THR A 5 -32.12 -33.41 -25.40
C THR A 5 -30.88 -32.65 -24.94
N LYS A 6 -31.15 -31.47 -24.39
CA LYS A 6 -30.31 -30.59 -23.58
C LYS A 6 -29.87 -31.28 -22.28
N THR A 7 -28.63 -31.06 -21.83
CA THR A 7 -28.35 -31.06 -20.38
C THR A 7 -27.26 -30.07 -20.04
N GLN A 8 -27.61 -29.26 -19.06
CA GLN A 8 -26.90 -28.17 -18.42
C GLN A 8 -26.24 -28.72 -17.16
N THR A 9 -24.97 -28.39 -16.91
CA THR A 9 -24.35 -28.41 -15.58
C THR A 9 -23.24 -27.34 -15.51
N ASP A 10 -23.55 -26.21 -14.88
CA ASP A 10 -22.59 -25.36 -14.15
C ASP A 10 -22.20 -26.04 -12.81
N PRO A 11 -21.32 -25.47 -11.97
CA PRO A 11 -19.99 -24.92 -12.23
C PRO A 11 -18.94 -25.61 -11.32
N ALA A 12 -17.75 -25.92 -11.83
CA ALA A 12 -16.67 -26.45 -11.01
C ALA A 12 -15.78 -25.32 -10.47
N THR A 13 -15.95 -25.07 -9.17
CA THR A 13 -14.98 -24.45 -8.26
C THR A 13 -13.57 -24.98 -8.52
N GLY A 14 -12.66 -24.06 -8.85
CA GLY A 14 -11.22 -24.31 -8.92
C GLY A 14 -10.49 -23.11 -8.32
N GLY A 15 -10.26 -23.16 -7.02
CA GLY A 15 -9.40 -22.22 -6.33
C GLY A 15 -7.98 -22.28 -6.89
N GLY A 16 -7.45 -21.11 -7.25
CA GLY A 16 -6.06 -20.89 -7.58
C GLY A 16 -5.62 -19.64 -6.86
N ALA A 17 -4.93 -19.83 -5.74
CA ALA A 17 -4.29 -18.77 -4.98
C ALA A 17 -3.33 -17.98 -5.88
N THR A 18 -3.61 -16.70 -6.12
CA THR A 18 -2.62 -15.75 -6.62
C THR A 18 -2.13 -14.93 -5.44
N GLY A 19 -1.33 -15.57 -4.60
CA GLY A 19 -0.50 -14.90 -3.62
C GLY A 19 0.94 -14.80 -4.15
N GLY A 20 1.42 -13.57 -4.30
CA GLY A 20 2.83 -13.25 -4.10
C GLY A 20 3.74 -13.16 -5.34
N ALA A 21 4.27 -11.94 -5.51
CA ALA A 21 5.50 -11.56 -6.20
C ALA A 21 5.45 -11.33 -7.72
N THR A 22 5.11 -10.09 -8.13
CA THR A 22 5.80 -9.35 -9.20
C THR A 22 5.53 -7.84 -9.06
N GLY A 23 6.16 -7.18 -8.08
CA GLY A 23 6.16 -5.71 -7.96
C GLY A 23 7.05 -4.98 -8.98
N ALA A 24 7.40 -5.65 -10.08
CA ALA A 24 8.37 -5.15 -11.06
C ALA A 24 7.73 -4.27 -12.14
N THR A 25 6.44 -4.48 -12.44
CA THR A 25 5.79 -3.91 -13.62
C THR A 25 4.48 -3.24 -13.22
N VAL A 26 4.37 -1.93 -13.43
CA VAL A 26 3.17 -1.13 -13.20
C VAL A 26 2.65 -0.65 -14.55
N VAL A 27 1.33 -0.75 -14.78
CA VAL A 27 0.69 -0.25 -16.01
C VAL A 27 -0.03 1.04 -15.68
N SER A 28 0.43 2.16 -16.21
CA SER A 28 -0.24 3.46 -16.06
C SER A 28 -1.50 3.53 -16.92
N GLY A 29 -2.42 4.44 -16.57
CA GLY A 29 -3.74 4.58 -17.21
C GLY A 29 -3.73 4.75 -18.74
N ASP A 30 -2.62 5.23 -19.31
CA ASP A 30 -2.41 5.40 -20.75
C ASP A 30 -1.76 4.18 -21.45
N GLY A 31 -1.70 3.02 -20.77
CA GLY A 31 -1.10 1.79 -21.31
C GLY A 31 0.43 1.80 -21.33
N ILE A 32 1.06 2.67 -20.55
CA ILE A 32 2.51 2.71 -20.37
C ILE A 32 2.91 1.66 -19.34
N VAL A 33 3.85 0.80 -19.72
CA VAL A 33 4.37 -0.27 -18.88
C VAL A 33 5.68 0.21 -18.24
N ILE A 34 5.62 0.51 -16.94
CA ILE A 34 6.76 0.93 -16.12
C ILE A 34 7.39 -0.33 -15.51
N ASP A 35 8.60 -0.67 -15.93
CA ASP A 35 9.40 -1.76 -15.37
C ASP A 35 10.56 -1.22 -14.53
N LYS A 36 10.52 -1.46 -13.22
CA LYS A 36 11.54 -0.96 -12.29
C LYS A 36 12.94 -1.53 -12.56
N ASN A 37 13.04 -2.66 -13.27
CA ASN A 37 14.31 -3.30 -13.63
C ASN A 37 14.86 -2.86 -15.00
N LYS A 38 14.06 -2.09 -15.76
CA LYS A 38 14.45 -1.61 -17.09
C LYS A 38 15.53 -0.54 -17.00
N ALA A 39 16.55 -0.66 -17.85
CA ALA A 39 17.64 0.30 -17.91
C ALA A 39 17.15 1.64 -18.46
N GLN A 40 17.76 2.74 -18.03
CA GLN A 40 17.40 4.09 -18.49
C GLN A 40 17.42 4.23 -20.01
N GLU A 41 18.37 3.60 -20.69
CA GLU A 41 18.48 3.58 -22.15
C GLU A 41 17.27 2.92 -22.83
N GLN A 42 16.67 1.90 -22.19
CA GLN A 42 15.48 1.23 -22.72
C GLN A 42 14.24 2.12 -22.59
N TYR A 43 14.13 2.89 -21.51
CA TYR A 43 13.08 3.90 -21.37
C TYR A 43 13.18 4.98 -22.45
N VAL A 44 14.39 5.46 -22.72
CA VAL A 44 14.60 6.45 -23.79
C VAL A 44 14.19 5.88 -25.14
N LYS A 45 14.57 4.64 -25.46
CA LYS A 45 14.18 3.97 -26.71
C LYS A 45 12.66 3.83 -26.86
N GLU A 46 11.96 3.41 -25.82
CA GLU A 46 10.49 3.28 -25.87
C GLU A 46 9.80 4.64 -25.97
N ALA A 47 10.35 5.66 -25.31
CA ALA A 47 9.87 7.02 -25.45
C ALA A 47 10.11 7.55 -26.88
N GLU A 48 11.22 7.22 -27.53
CA GLU A 48 11.50 7.57 -28.94
C GLU A 48 10.56 6.89 -29.93
N GLU A 49 10.13 5.66 -29.64
CA GLU A 49 9.15 4.96 -30.48
C GLU A 49 7.76 5.61 -30.43
N LYS A 50 7.45 6.31 -29.33
CA LYS A 50 6.13 6.90 -29.08
C LYS A 50 6.06 8.41 -29.29
N TYR A 51 7.16 9.14 -29.08
CA TYR A 51 7.16 10.60 -29.04
C TYR A 51 8.32 11.19 -29.86
N ILE A 52 8.14 12.41 -30.35
CA ILE A 52 9.19 13.14 -31.06
C ILE A 52 10.10 13.84 -30.03
N ILE A 53 11.25 13.22 -29.74
CA ILE A 53 12.20 13.73 -28.74
C ILE A 53 13.39 14.44 -29.41
N PRO A 54 13.64 15.73 -29.13
CA PRO A 54 14.83 16.43 -29.60
C PRO A 54 16.13 15.73 -29.20
N ALA A 55 17.12 15.67 -30.10
CA ALA A 55 18.42 15.02 -29.83
C ALA A 55 19.12 15.59 -28.58
N LEU A 56 19.06 16.91 -28.41
CA LEU A 56 19.64 17.59 -27.24
C LEU A 56 19.06 17.08 -25.91
N VAL A 57 17.75 16.79 -25.88
CA VAL A 57 17.06 16.31 -24.68
C VAL A 57 17.47 14.88 -24.35
N ARG A 58 17.57 14.03 -25.36
CA ARG A 58 18.00 12.63 -25.21
C ARG A 58 19.42 12.53 -24.66
N GLU A 59 20.32 13.35 -25.18
CA GLU A 59 21.73 13.31 -24.81
C GLU A 59 22.00 13.96 -23.44
N LYS A 60 21.36 15.11 -23.16
CA LYS A 60 21.65 15.87 -21.93
C LYS A 60 20.79 15.49 -20.74
N PHE A 61 19.56 15.02 -20.98
CA PHE A 61 18.58 14.82 -19.92
C PHE A 61 17.87 13.45 -20.03
N PRO A 62 18.60 12.33 -20.20
CA PRO A 62 17.98 11.02 -20.37
C PRO A 62 17.17 10.57 -19.14
N ASP A 63 17.47 11.14 -17.97
CA ASP A 63 16.80 10.86 -16.71
C ASP A 63 15.45 11.60 -16.59
N LEU A 64 15.39 12.83 -17.09
CA LEU A 64 14.12 13.55 -17.24
C LEU A 64 13.22 12.88 -18.28
N VAL A 65 13.76 12.38 -19.40
CA VAL A 65 12.96 11.61 -20.36
C VAL A 65 12.30 10.42 -19.67
N LYS A 66 13.04 9.70 -18.83
CA LYS A 66 12.48 8.61 -18.01
C LYS A 66 11.39 9.12 -17.06
N LEU A 67 11.62 10.21 -16.34
CA LEU A 67 10.62 10.77 -15.40
C LEU A 67 9.32 11.20 -16.11
N ILE A 68 9.43 11.87 -17.27
CA ILE A 68 8.27 12.28 -18.08
C ILE A 68 7.56 11.06 -18.68
N TYR A 69 8.30 10.00 -19.01
CA TYR A 69 7.72 8.75 -19.48
C TYR A 69 7.01 7.96 -18.37
N GLU A 70 7.46 8.08 -17.12
CA GLU A 70 6.88 7.36 -15.97
C GLU A 70 5.77 8.12 -15.25
N THR A 71 5.70 9.45 -15.32
CA THR A 71 4.68 10.22 -14.58
C THR A 71 3.26 9.84 -15.03
N GLU A 72 2.35 9.77 -14.07
CA GLU A 72 0.93 9.51 -14.31
C GLU A 72 0.11 10.80 -14.42
N SER A 73 0.74 11.95 -14.10
CA SER A 73 0.12 13.28 -14.10
C SER A 73 0.03 13.90 -15.50
N MET A 74 0.61 13.26 -16.52
CA MET A 74 0.63 13.77 -17.89
C MET A 74 0.05 12.77 -18.89
N ASN A 75 -0.75 13.28 -19.82
CA ASN A 75 -1.18 12.53 -20.99
C ASN A 75 -0.09 12.48 -22.08
N ASN A 76 -0.33 11.72 -23.15
CA ASN A 76 0.62 11.54 -24.25
C ASN A 76 1.03 12.86 -24.94
N GLU A 77 0.08 13.77 -25.17
CA GLU A 77 0.34 15.05 -25.85
C GLU A 77 1.18 15.98 -24.97
N GLU A 78 0.88 16.02 -23.67
CA GLU A 78 1.61 16.82 -22.69
C GLU A 78 3.06 16.34 -22.56
N ARG A 79 3.30 15.03 -22.54
CA ARG A 79 4.66 14.46 -22.48
C ARG A 79 5.50 14.89 -23.67
N GLU A 80 4.94 14.78 -24.87
CA GLU A 80 5.62 15.22 -26.09
C GLU A 80 5.89 16.73 -26.07
N TYR A 81 4.90 17.53 -25.67
CA TYR A 81 5.04 18.97 -25.53
C TYR A 81 6.17 19.37 -24.57
N TRP A 82 6.23 18.74 -23.40
CA TRP A 82 7.30 18.99 -22.43
C TRP A 82 8.68 18.64 -22.99
N MET A 83 8.79 17.48 -23.67
CA MET A 83 10.05 17.08 -24.32
C MET A 83 10.48 18.05 -25.43
N GLN A 84 9.55 18.70 -26.13
CA GLN A 84 9.84 19.68 -27.16
C GLN A 84 10.25 21.05 -26.60
N ILE A 85 9.77 21.44 -25.42
CA ILE A 85 10.08 22.73 -24.80
C ILE A 85 11.36 22.72 -23.97
N MET A 86 11.74 21.55 -23.43
CA MET A 86 12.98 21.39 -22.66
C MET A 86 14.25 22.03 -23.27
N PRO A 87 14.52 21.96 -24.59
CA PRO A 87 15.67 22.63 -25.22
C PRO A 87 15.70 24.15 -25.03
N ILE A 88 14.54 24.77 -24.78
CA ILE A 88 14.35 26.22 -24.71
C ILE A 88 14.31 26.70 -23.25
N MET A 89 14.15 25.78 -22.29
CA MET A 89 14.14 26.10 -20.87
C MET A 89 15.53 26.48 -20.35
N THR A 90 15.57 27.36 -19.36
CA THR A 90 16.81 27.66 -18.62
C THR A 90 17.18 26.51 -17.69
N GLU A 91 18.45 26.44 -17.29
CA GLU A 91 18.93 25.40 -16.38
C GLU A 91 18.16 25.39 -15.05
N GLU A 92 17.86 26.56 -14.49
CA GLU A 92 17.05 26.69 -13.27
C GLU A 92 15.64 26.13 -13.45
N GLN A 93 15.03 26.35 -14.62
CA GLN A 93 13.70 25.81 -14.93
C GLN A 93 13.73 24.29 -15.05
N ILE A 94 14.78 23.74 -15.67
CA ILE A 94 14.98 22.29 -15.79
C ILE A 94 15.15 21.65 -14.41
N VAL A 95 15.91 22.28 -13.51
CA VAL A 95 16.07 21.81 -12.13
C VAL A 95 14.74 21.81 -11.39
N LYS A 96 13.99 22.92 -11.45
CA LYS A 96 12.65 22.98 -10.81
C LYS A 96 11.69 21.95 -11.38
N PHE A 97 11.68 21.78 -12.70
CA PHE A 97 10.83 20.79 -13.35
C PHE A 97 11.16 19.36 -12.89
N ARG A 98 12.46 19.04 -12.80
CA ARG A 98 12.93 17.79 -12.22
C ARG A 98 12.47 17.59 -10.78
N GLU A 99 12.62 18.60 -9.93
CA GLU A 99 12.21 18.54 -8.53
C GLU A 99 10.71 18.28 -8.39
N ILE A 100 9.88 18.90 -9.23
CA ILE A 100 8.44 18.68 -9.26
C ILE A 100 8.14 17.21 -9.57
N LEU A 101 8.72 16.66 -10.64
CA LEU A 101 8.48 15.27 -11.06
C LEU A 101 8.96 14.26 -10.01
N VAL A 102 10.10 14.51 -9.37
CA VAL A 102 10.62 13.62 -8.31
C VAL A 102 9.71 13.68 -7.08
N ASN A 103 9.32 14.87 -6.64
CA ASN A 103 8.43 15.03 -5.49
C ASN A 103 7.05 14.38 -5.74
N GLU A 104 6.50 14.52 -6.94
CA GLU A 104 5.26 13.84 -7.33
C GLU A 104 5.40 12.32 -7.21
N LYS A 105 6.48 11.75 -7.78
CA LYS A 105 6.76 10.32 -7.70
C LYS A 105 6.88 9.83 -6.25
N ASP A 106 7.57 10.60 -5.39
CA ASP A 106 7.74 10.26 -3.98
C ASP A 106 6.40 10.35 -3.21
N GLN A 107 5.56 11.33 -3.54
CA GLN A 107 4.22 11.46 -2.95
C GLN A 107 3.31 10.29 -3.34
N LEU A 108 3.31 9.89 -4.62
CA LEU A 108 2.54 8.74 -5.09
C LEU A 108 3.04 7.44 -4.43
N ALA A 109 4.35 7.22 -4.38
CA ALA A 109 4.93 6.05 -3.71
C ALA A 109 4.58 5.99 -2.22
N LYS A 110 4.50 7.15 -1.56
CA LYS A 110 4.06 7.24 -0.17
C LYS A 110 2.58 6.87 -0.01
N LEU A 111 1.71 7.39 -0.88
CA LEU A 111 0.28 7.07 -0.86
C LEU A 111 0.05 5.57 -1.11
N ASP A 112 0.76 4.97 -2.06
CA ASP A 112 0.68 3.52 -2.31
C ASP A 112 1.06 2.72 -1.07
N ASN A 113 2.16 3.10 -0.39
CA ASN A 113 2.60 2.42 0.82
C ASN A 113 1.59 2.56 1.96
N GLU A 114 1.03 3.75 2.16
CA GLU A 114 -0.03 3.99 3.17
C GLU A 114 -1.27 3.17 2.85
N TYR A 115 -1.66 3.08 1.58
CA TYR A 115 -2.79 2.26 1.13
C TYR A 115 -2.53 0.76 1.35
N GLU A 116 -1.36 0.25 0.97
CA GLU A 116 -0.96 -1.15 1.20
C GLU A 116 -0.97 -1.51 2.69
N GLN A 117 -0.47 -0.61 3.55
CA GLN A 117 -0.51 -0.79 5.00
C GLN A 117 -1.94 -0.84 5.54
N GLU A 118 -2.82 0.07 5.08
CA GLU A 118 -4.21 0.12 5.52
C GLU A 118 -4.99 -1.13 5.08
N VAL A 119 -4.82 -1.56 3.82
CA VAL A 119 -5.40 -2.81 3.32
C VAL A 119 -4.88 -4.02 4.08
N GLY A 120 -3.57 -4.05 4.38
CA GLY A 120 -2.96 -5.10 5.21
C GLY A 120 -3.55 -5.14 6.62
N ARG A 121 -3.83 -3.98 7.22
CA ARG A 121 -4.46 -3.87 8.54
C ARG A 121 -5.91 -4.37 8.54
N ILE A 122 -6.69 -4.00 7.51
CA ILE A 122 -8.09 -4.43 7.39
C ILE A 122 -8.19 -5.94 7.18
N ASN A 123 -7.27 -6.51 6.39
CA ASN A 123 -7.25 -7.95 6.10
C ASN A 123 -6.46 -8.78 7.12
N ALA A 124 -5.88 -8.15 8.15
CA ALA A 124 -5.18 -8.88 9.20
C ALA A 124 -6.17 -9.78 9.95
N PRO A 125 -5.91 -11.10 10.06
CA PRO A 125 -6.75 -11.97 10.85
C PRO A 125 -6.79 -11.44 12.29
N ALA A 126 -7.97 -11.52 12.91
CA ALA A 126 -8.12 -11.14 14.32
C ALA A 126 -7.01 -11.84 15.15
N PRO A 127 -6.35 -11.13 16.08
CA PRO A 127 -5.30 -11.73 16.87
C PRO A 127 -5.84 -12.98 17.55
N GLU A 128 -5.11 -14.09 17.42
CA GLU A 128 -5.49 -15.37 18.01
C GLU A 128 -5.66 -15.18 19.53
N ILE A 129 -6.86 -15.47 20.03
CA ILE A 129 -7.16 -15.31 21.44
C ILE A 129 -6.42 -16.43 22.18
N ASP A 130 -5.37 -16.05 22.91
CA ASP A 130 -4.65 -16.96 23.80
C ASP A 130 -5.56 -17.33 25.00
N GLU A 131 -6.29 -18.44 24.84
CA GLU A 131 -7.24 -18.96 25.83
C GLU A 131 -6.58 -19.25 27.18
N GLU A 132 -5.32 -19.72 27.18
CA GLU A 132 -4.59 -20.00 28.41
C GLU A 132 -4.30 -18.72 29.19
N LYS A 133 -3.87 -17.66 28.48
CA LYS A 133 -3.61 -16.35 29.08
C LYS A 133 -4.88 -15.70 29.59
N LEU A 134 -6.00 -15.86 28.87
CA LEU A 134 -7.31 -15.38 29.30
C LEU A 134 -7.76 -16.10 30.58
N LYS A 135 -7.64 -17.44 30.61
CA LYS A 135 -7.99 -18.26 31.77
C LYS A 135 -7.12 -17.97 32.98
N LYS A 136 -5.82 -17.76 32.79
CA LYS A 136 -4.89 -17.33 33.86
C LYS A 136 -5.31 -15.98 34.44
N LYS A 137 -5.63 -14.99 33.59
CA LYS A 137 -6.13 -13.68 34.05
C LYS A 137 -7.41 -13.81 34.85
N MET A 138 -8.38 -14.60 34.38
CA MET A 138 -9.64 -14.81 35.11
C MET A 138 -9.40 -15.43 36.49
N ALA A 139 -8.53 -16.45 36.57
CA ALA A 139 -8.17 -17.07 37.84
C ALA A 139 -7.40 -16.13 38.78
N GLU A 140 -6.59 -15.21 38.24
CA GLU A 140 -5.89 -14.20 39.04
C GLU A 140 -6.86 -13.14 39.59
N ILE A 141 -7.82 -12.70 38.78
CA ILE A 141 -8.89 -11.79 39.21
C ILE A 141 -9.72 -12.44 40.33
N GLU A 142 -10.18 -13.69 40.15
CA GLU A 142 -10.97 -14.39 41.15
C GLU A 142 -10.22 -14.56 42.49
N LYS A 143 -8.92 -14.86 42.44
CA LYS A 143 -8.09 -14.93 43.64
C LYS A 143 -7.98 -13.58 44.33
N LYS A 144 -7.79 -12.52 43.56
CA LYS A 144 -7.65 -11.17 44.10
C LYS A 144 -8.96 -10.69 44.73
N GLU A 145 -10.10 -10.95 44.09
CA GLU A 145 -11.43 -10.65 44.63
C GLU A 145 -11.67 -11.38 45.95
N LYS A 146 -11.30 -12.66 46.07
CA LYS A 146 -11.42 -13.40 47.35
C LYS A 146 -10.55 -12.81 48.46
N VAL A 147 -9.31 -12.44 48.14
CA VAL A 147 -8.40 -11.81 49.10
C VAL A 147 -8.93 -10.45 49.55
N ASP A 148 -9.43 -9.64 48.61
CA ASP A 148 -10.01 -8.34 48.91
C ASP A 148 -11.30 -8.49 49.74
N GLU A 149 -12.17 -9.46 49.42
CA GLU A 149 -13.39 -9.75 50.19
C GLU A 149 -13.09 -10.20 51.64
N GLU A 150 -12.09 -11.05 51.82
CA GLU A 150 -11.63 -11.46 53.16
C GLU A 150 -11.03 -10.28 53.94
N ALA A 151 -10.24 -9.44 53.28
CA ALA A 151 -9.68 -8.24 53.88
C ALA A 151 -10.77 -7.23 54.28
N GLU A 152 -11.82 -7.07 53.47
CA GLU A 152 -12.98 -6.24 53.80
C GLU A 152 -13.75 -6.80 55.00
N LYS A 153 -14.00 -8.11 55.07
CA LYS A 153 -14.65 -8.74 56.23
C LYS A 153 -13.87 -8.55 57.53
N VAL A 154 -12.55 -8.57 57.47
CA VAL A 154 -11.70 -8.31 58.65
C VAL A 154 -11.81 -6.85 59.07
N LYS A 155 -11.69 -5.91 58.12
CA LYS A 155 -11.86 -4.47 58.38
C LYS A 155 -13.24 -4.14 58.94
N GLU A 156 -14.28 -4.75 58.40
CA GLU A 156 -15.66 -4.58 58.88
C GLU A 156 -15.79 -5.00 60.34
N LYS A 157 -15.29 -6.18 60.71
CA LYS A 157 -15.30 -6.65 62.10
C LYS A 157 -14.53 -5.73 63.04
N GLU A 158 -13.40 -5.18 62.59
CA GLU A 158 -12.59 -4.27 63.40
C GLU A 158 -13.30 -2.92 63.62
N LEU A 159 -13.96 -2.38 62.58
CA LEU A 159 -14.80 -1.18 62.69
C LEU A 159 -16.00 -1.40 63.63
N LEU A 160 -16.65 -2.56 63.55
CA LEU A 160 -17.76 -2.91 64.47
C LEU A 160 -17.29 -2.95 65.92
N LYS A 161 -16.14 -3.56 66.20
CA LYS A 161 -15.57 -3.62 67.55
C LYS A 161 -15.21 -2.24 68.11
N GLN A 162 -14.79 -1.31 67.25
CA GLN A 162 -14.52 0.08 67.65
C GLN A 162 -15.81 0.85 67.96
N LEU A 163 -16.92 0.56 67.26
CA LEU A 163 -18.22 1.17 67.52
C LEU A 163 -18.90 0.64 68.79
N GLU A 164 -18.75 -0.64 69.12
CA GLU A 164 -19.30 -1.24 70.35
C GLU A 164 -18.55 -0.84 71.63
N GLY A 165 -17.32 -0.33 71.49
CA GLY A 165 -16.49 0.16 72.61
C GLY A 165 -16.65 1.64 72.94
N LEU A 166 -17.57 2.34 72.28
CA LEU A 166 -17.95 3.74 72.47
C LEU A 166 -19.28 3.85 73.23
#